data_AF-A0A834VW42-F1
#
_entry.id   AF-A0A834VW42-F1
#
_cell.length_a   1.000
_cell.length_b   1.000
_cell.length_c   1.000
_cell.angle_alpha   90.00
_cell.angle_beta   90.00
_cell.angle_gamma   90.00
#
_symmetry.space_group_name_H-M   'P 1'
#
loop_
_entity.id
_entity.type
_entity.pdbx_description
1 polymer ?
#
loop_
_entity_poly.entity_id
_entity_poly.type
_entity_poly.pdbx_seq_one_letter_code
_entity_poly.pdbx_strand_id
1 'polypeptide(L)'
;MPPKASKKRAPLGEIHDLPIALPQLNGAYTSKAIAIAVVATLRAYRITLDTLGYFVLNNASNNDTTIAAVAREFRDFNPTQRRLRCGPYTINLIRQALLFGNNKDAYDNAAEHIDDEEAFIAAWQASNNDLPAAACVKILRLIKLVVTRWNSYYSALERATYLKGGFDLYIEKHVSRVAYEERRGTQGDAPAWMRSGGL
;
A
#
# COMPACT_ATOMS: atom_id res chain seq x y z
N MET A 1 -29.04 -20.80 51.11
CA MET A 1 -28.03 -21.03 50.05
C MET A 1 -27.03 -19.88 50.13
N PRO A 2 -25.72 -20.10 50.32
CA PRO A 2 -24.77 -19.00 50.41
C PRO A 2 -24.60 -18.33 49.02
N PRO A 3 -24.38 -17.01 48.96
CA PRO A 3 -24.18 -16.32 47.69
C PRO A 3 -22.87 -16.79 47.05
N LYS A 4 -22.94 -17.18 45.77
CA LYS A 4 -21.76 -17.54 44.98
C LYS A 4 -20.83 -16.32 44.90
N ALA A 5 -19.60 -16.46 45.41
CA ALA A 5 -18.56 -15.46 45.27
C ALA A 5 -18.36 -15.13 43.77
N SER A 6 -18.50 -13.85 43.41
CA SER A 6 -18.18 -13.39 42.06
C SER A 6 -16.66 -13.52 41.88
N LYS A 7 -16.24 -14.34 40.91
CA LYS A 7 -14.84 -14.39 40.51
C LYS A 7 -14.49 -13.00 39.96
N LYS A 8 -13.68 -12.24 40.69
CA LYS A 8 -13.07 -11.01 40.14
C LYS A 8 -12.31 -11.41 38.87
N ARG A 9 -12.76 -10.90 37.73
CA ARG A 9 -12.09 -11.10 36.44
C ARG A 9 -10.70 -10.48 36.56
N ALA A 10 -9.66 -11.24 36.25
CA ALA A 10 -8.31 -10.69 36.19
C ALA A 10 -8.31 -9.48 35.24
N PRO A 11 -7.56 -8.41 35.54
CA PRO A 11 -7.46 -7.26 34.65
C PRO A 11 -6.98 -7.73 33.28
N LEU A 12 -7.58 -7.19 32.21
CA LEU A 12 -7.11 -7.46 30.86
C LEU A 12 -5.69 -6.91 30.72
N GLY A 13 -4.82 -7.66 30.03
CA GLY A 13 -3.49 -7.17 29.69
C GLY A 13 -3.59 -5.97 28.74
N GLU A 14 -2.76 -4.96 28.96
CA GLU A 14 -2.62 -3.82 28.06
C GLU A 14 -1.54 -4.10 27.02
N ILE A 15 -1.79 -3.69 25.78
CA ILE A 15 -0.82 -3.79 24.68
C ILE A 15 -0.05 -2.48 24.61
N HIS A 16 1.28 -2.56 24.54
CA HIS A 16 2.15 -1.41 24.35
C HIS A 16 3.00 -1.58 23.09
N ASP A 17 2.94 -0.58 22.21
CA ASP A 17 3.77 -0.49 21.02
C ASP A 17 4.88 0.54 21.26
N LEU A 18 6.14 0.07 21.34
CA LEU A 18 7.29 0.90 21.66
C LEU A 18 8.43 0.72 20.65
N PRO A 19 8.97 1.79 20.04
CA PRO A 19 10.20 1.70 19.26
C PRO A 19 11.38 1.49 20.21
N ILE A 20 12.14 0.41 20.03
CA ILE A 20 13.30 0.10 20.87
C ILE A 20 14.64 0.52 20.25
N ALA A 21 14.76 0.57 18.91
CA ALA A 21 15.97 1.08 18.26
C ALA A 21 15.72 1.49 16.81
N LEU A 22 16.61 2.36 16.32
CA LEU A 22 16.71 2.74 14.91
C LEU A 22 18.20 2.80 14.49
N PRO A 23 18.89 1.66 14.42
CA PRO A 23 20.31 1.63 14.10
C PRO A 23 20.56 2.02 12.63
N GLN A 24 21.57 2.85 12.40
CA GLN A 24 22.06 3.16 11.06
C GLN A 24 23.06 2.09 10.63
N LEU A 25 22.81 1.43 9.50
CA LEU A 25 23.73 0.44 8.93
C LEU A 25 24.49 1.07 7.76
N ASN A 26 25.79 1.28 7.94
CA ASN A 26 26.68 1.84 6.91
C ASN A 26 27.35 0.70 6.11
N GLY A 27 27.51 0.92 4.80
CA GLY A 27 28.14 -0.07 3.90
C GLY A 27 27.16 -1.11 3.36
N ALA A 28 27.62 -2.34 3.15
CA ALA A 28 26.83 -3.38 2.50
C ALA A 28 25.63 -3.83 3.34
N TYR A 29 24.42 -3.66 2.78
CA TYR A 29 23.14 -4.04 3.39
C TYR A 29 22.88 -5.56 3.30
N THR A 30 23.79 -6.35 3.86
CA THR A 30 23.69 -7.82 3.86
C THR A 30 22.80 -8.32 4.99
N SER A 31 22.15 -9.47 4.78
CA SER A 31 21.32 -10.12 5.79
C SER A 31 22.06 -10.42 7.09
N LYS A 32 23.35 -10.73 7.00
CA LYS A 32 24.22 -10.96 8.17
C LYS A 32 24.43 -9.66 8.96
N ALA A 33 24.70 -8.55 8.28
CA ALA A 33 24.91 -7.26 8.93
C ALA A 33 23.64 -6.77 9.64
N ILE A 34 22.48 -6.95 9.01
CA ILE A 34 21.18 -6.63 9.63
C ILE A 34 20.94 -7.53 10.86
N ALA A 35 21.19 -8.83 10.74
CA ALA A 35 21.00 -9.76 11.86
C ALA A 35 21.87 -9.40 13.07
N ILE A 36 23.13 -9.00 12.85
CA ILE A 36 24.03 -8.52 13.92
C ILE A 36 23.42 -7.30 14.62
N ALA A 37 22.92 -6.31 13.87
CA ALA A 37 22.31 -5.12 14.46
C ALA A 37 21.03 -5.43 15.26
N VAL A 38 20.18 -6.34 14.75
CA VAL A 38 18.98 -6.81 15.45
C VAL A 38 19.35 -7.52 16.75
N VAL A 39 20.29 -8.47 16.71
CA VAL A 39 20.73 -9.23 17.90
C VAL A 39 21.36 -8.31 18.94
N ALA A 40 22.19 -7.33 18.52
CA ALA A 40 22.75 -6.33 19.42
C ALA A 40 21.66 -5.50 20.10
N THR A 41 20.63 -5.10 19.36
CA THR A 41 19.47 -4.37 19.90
C THR A 41 18.72 -5.21 20.93
N LEU A 42 18.37 -6.47 20.60
CA LEU A 42 17.66 -7.35 21.52
C LEU A 42 18.45 -7.56 22.82
N ARG A 43 19.77 -7.76 22.73
CA ARG A 43 20.65 -7.89 23.89
C ARG A 43 20.71 -6.61 24.74
N ALA A 44 20.78 -5.43 24.12
CA ALA A 44 20.80 -4.15 24.83
C ALA A 44 19.53 -3.92 25.68
N TYR A 45 18.40 -4.40 25.19
CA TYR A 45 17.11 -4.35 25.89
C TYR A 45 16.81 -5.58 26.75
N ARG A 46 17.78 -6.50 26.90
CA ARG A 46 17.64 -7.76 27.65
C ARG A 46 16.47 -8.63 27.18
N ILE A 47 16.15 -8.57 25.88
CA ILE A 47 15.17 -9.45 25.25
C ILE A 47 15.83 -10.81 25.01
N THR A 48 15.24 -11.82 25.61
CA THR A 48 15.69 -13.21 25.65
C THR A 48 14.72 -14.10 24.87
N LEU A 49 15.04 -15.39 24.69
CA LEU A 49 14.17 -16.31 23.95
C LEU A 49 12.78 -16.47 24.58
N ASP A 50 12.69 -16.43 25.91
CA ASP A 50 11.44 -16.53 26.66
C ASP A 50 10.53 -15.31 26.50
N THR A 51 11.09 -14.15 26.14
CA THR A 51 10.35 -12.91 25.90
C THR A 51 10.22 -12.57 24.42
N LEU A 52 11.04 -13.17 23.54
CA LEU A 52 11.00 -12.94 22.11
C LEU A 52 9.86 -13.72 21.45
N GLY A 53 8.83 -12.98 21.02
CA GLY A 53 7.70 -13.52 20.28
C GLY A 53 8.01 -13.78 18.80
N TYR A 54 7.68 -12.80 17.96
CA TYR A 54 7.65 -12.93 16.50
C TYR A 54 8.35 -11.77 15.81
N PHE A 55 8.91 -12.01 14.62
CA PHE A 55 9.33 -10.96 13.70
C PHE A 55 8.27 -10.76 12.64
N VAL A 56 7.76 -9.54 12.50
CA VAL A 56 6.83 -9.14 11.42
C VAL A 56 7.60 -8.32 10.40
N LEU A 57 7.79 -8.85 9.19
CA LEU A 57 8.61 -8.21 8.15
C LEU A 57 7.89 -8.21 6.79
N ASN A 58 8.26 -7.29 5.90
CA ASN A 58 7.79 -7.35 4.51
C ASN A 58 8.38 -8.57 3.77
N ASN A 59 7.88 -8.86 2.56
CA ASN A 59 8.29 -10.04 1.79
C ASN A 59 9.56 -9.81 0.95
N ALA A 60 10.53 -9.05 1.47
CA ALA A 60 11.84 -8.97 0.84
C ALA A 60 12.59 -10.29 1.05
N SER A 61 13.27 -10.79 0.01
CA SER A 61 13.96 -12.09 0.04
C SER A 61 15.10 -12.13 1.07
N ASN A 62 15.77 -11.00 1.31
CA ASN A 62 16.82 -10.89 2.31
C ASN A 62 16.31 -11.03 3.76
N ASN A 63 15.02 -10.80 4.03
CA ASN A 63 14.46 -10.97 5.38
C ASN A 63 14.48 -12.44 5.83
N ASP A 64 14.26 -13.40 4.93
CA ASP A 64 14.34 -14.82 5.27
C ASP A 64 15.75 -15.20 5.74
N THR A 65 16.75 -14.80 4.96
CA THR A 65 18.15 -15.02 5.32
C THR A 65 18.57 -14.27 6.58
N THR A 66 17.98 -13.09 6.85
CA THR A 66 18.25 -12.30 8.06
C THR A 66 17.71 -13.00 9.29
N ILE A 67 16.44 -13.43 9.28
CA ILE A 67 15.83 -14.11 10.42
C ILE A 67 16.46 -15.48 10.65
N ALA A 68 16.88 -16.19 9.59
CA ALA A 68 17.67 -17.41 9.73
C ALA A 68 19.03 -17.14 10.43
N ALA A 69 19.67 -16.00 10.19
CA ALA A 69 20.89 -15.62 10.88
C ALA A 69 20.63 -15.24 12.35
N VAL A 70 19.54 -14.53 12.65
CA VAL A 70 19.13 -14.24 14.04
C VAL A 70 18.83 -15.53 14.80
N ALA A 71 18.14 -16.50 14.17
CA ALA A 71 17.81 -17.78 14.78
C ALA A 71 19.05 -18.58 15.23
N ARG A 72 20.21 -18.38 14.60
CA ARG A 72 21.47 -19.04 15.02
C ARG A 72 22.01 -18.48 16.34
N GLU A 73 21.66 -17.25 16.70
CA GLU A 73 22.07 -16.60 17.95
C GLU A 73 21.12 -16.92 19.12
N PHE A 74 19.90 -17.39 18.83
CA PHE A 74 18.90 -17.78 19.81
C PHE A 74 18.55 -19.26 19.61
N ARG A 75 19.21 -20.14 20.37
CA ARG A 75 18.93 -21.59 20.37
C ARG A 75 17.41 -21.80 20.54
N ASP A 76 16.81 -22.67 19.73
CA ASP A 76 15.36 -22.99 19.72
C ASP A 76 14.41 -21.92 19.16
N PHE A 77 14.91 -20.81 18.60
CA PHE A 77 14.08 -19.91 17.79
C PHE A 77 13.80 -20.53 16.40
N ASN A 78 12.55 -20.90 16.12
CA ASN A 78 12.14 -21.44 14.81
C ASN A 78 11.78 -20.29 13.84
N PRO A 79 12.62 -19.96 12.85
CA PRO A 79 12.38 -18.84 11.95
C PRO A 79 11.16 -19.03 11.04
N THR A 80 10.84 -20.28 10.68
CA THR A 80 9.69 -20.59 9.80
C THR A 80 8.36 -20.37 10.53
N GLN A 81 8.32 -20.67 11.83
CA GLN A 81 7.09 -20.52 12.63
C GLN A 81 6.96 -19.12 13.25
N ARG A 82 8.07 -18.42 13.49
CA ARG A 82 8.10 -17.14 14.21
C ARG A 82 8.38 -15.93 13.33
N ARG A 83 8.53 -16.10 12.02
CA ARG A 83 8.51 -15.00 11.04
C ARG A 83 7.11 -14.86 10.43
N LEU A 84 6.49 -13.71 10.68
CA LEU A 84 5.21 -13.34 10.09
C LEU A 84 5.44 -12.36 8.93
N ARG A 85 4.55 -12.43 7.94
CA ARG A 85 4.49 -11.44 6.87
C ARG A 85 3.76 -10.20 7.35
N CYS A 86 4.25 -9.04 6.94
CA CYS A 86 3.60 -7.77 7.19
C CYS A 86 2.22 -7.75 6.50
N GLY A 87 1.15 -7.67 7.29
CA GLY A 87 -0.24 -7.64 6.80
C GLY A 87 -0.48 -6.55 5.74
N PRO A 88 -0.09 -5.29 5.99
CA PRO A 88 -0.16 -4.22 5.00
C PRO A 88 0.49 -4.56 3.64
N TYR A 89 1.63 -5.25 3.64
CA TYR A 89 2.28 -5.68 2.39
C TYR A 89 1.44 -6.75 1.66
N THR A 90 0.86 -7.72 2.37
CA THR A 90 -0.03 -8.71 1.76
C THR A 90 -1.28 -8.05 1.16
N ILE A 91 -1.87 -7.08 1.86
CA ILE A 91 -3.00 -6.30 1.35
C ILE A 91 -2.61 -5.53 0.09
N ASN A 92 -1.40 -4.97 0.05
CA ASN A 92 -0.87 -4.31 -1.15
C ASN A 92 -0.79 -5.26 -2.34
N LEU A 93 -0.29 -6.49 -2.15
CA LEU A 93 -0.26 -7.50 -3.23
C LEU A 93 -1.65 -7.88 -3.73
N ILE A 94 -2.60 -8.10 -2.82
CA ILE A 94 -3.99 -8.40 -3.19
C ILE A 94 -4.59 -7.26 -4.02
N ARG A 95 -4.33 -6.01 -3.62
CA ARG A 95 -4.79 -4.82 -4.35
C ARG A 95 -4.18 -4.70 -5.74
N GLN A 96 -2.87 -4.92 -5.87
CA GLN A 96 -2.22 -4.90 -7.18
C GLN A 96 -2.84 -5.95 -8.11
N ALA A 97 -3.06 -7.17 -7.61
CA ALA A 97 -3.70 -8.22 -8.39
C ALA A 97 -5.14 -7.90 -8.79
N LEU A 98 -5.90 -7.20 -7.92
CA LEU A 98 -7.26 -6.76 -8.23
C LEU A 98 -7.31 -5.67 -9.32
N LEU A 99 -6.39 -4.71 -9.28
CA LEU A 99 -6.41 -3.55 -10.19
C LEU A 99 -5.76 -3.84 -11.55
N PHE A 100 -4.64 -4.57 -11.56
CA PHE A 100 -3.80 -4.75 -12.74
C PHE A 100 -3.73 -6.20 -13.23
N GLY A 101 -4.48 -7.10 -12.57
CA GLY A 101 -4.44 -8.53 -12.86
C GLY A 101 -3.06 -9.13 -12.54
N ASN A 102 -2.66 -10.13 -13.33
CA ASN A 102 -1.38 -10.82 -13.12
C ASN A 102 -0.17 -10.05 -13.69
N ASN A 103 -0.38 -8.95 -14.42
CA ASN A 103 0.69 -8.17 -15.00
C ASN A 103 1.20 -7.12 -14.00
N LYS A 104 2.29 -7.45 -13.30
CA LYS A 104 2.92 -6.54 -12.34
C LYS A 104 3.54 -5.32 -13.00
N ASP A 105 3.89 -5.41 -14.28
CA ASP A 105 4.52 -4.33 -15.02
C ASP A 105 3.49 -3.31 -15.54
N ALA A 106 2.20 -3.67 -15.55
CA ALA A 106 1.11 -2.71 -15.80
C ALA A 106 0.91 -1.70 -14.65
N TYR A 107 1.67 -1.84 -13.56
CA TYR A 107 1.61 -0.94 -12.40
C TYR A 107 2.39 0.37 -12.61
N ASP A 108 3.53 0.30 -13.30
CA ASP A 108 4.37 1.48 -13.53
C ASP A 108 4.01 2.07 -14.90
N ASN A 109 3.43 3.28 -14.89
CA ASN A 109 3.31 4.05 -16.12
C ASN A 109 4.70 4.45 -16.59
N ALA A 110 4.96 4.35 -17.91
CA ALA A 110 6.21 4.83 -18.47
C ALA A 110 6.37 6.33 -18.16
N ALA A 111 7.60 6.75 -17.89
CA ALA A 111 7.88 8.13 -17.47
C ALA A 111 7.38 9.18 -18.48
N GLU A 112 7.28 8.78 -19.76
CA GLU A 112 6.73 9.57 -20.86
C GLU A 112 5.23 9.88 -20.75
N HIS A 113 4.45 9.13 -19.96
CA HIS A 113 3.02 9.38 -19.76
C HIS A 113 2.70 10.27 -18.56
N ILE A 114 3.71 10.68 -17.77
CA ILE A 114 3.50 11.49 -16.56
C ILE A 114 2.90 12.86 -16.92
N ASP A 115 3.41 13.50 -17.98
CA ASP A 115 2.94 14.81 -18.40
C ASP A 115 1.49 14.75 -18.91
N ASP A 116 1.15 13.67 -19.64
CA ASP A 116 -0.22 13.42 -20.10
C ASP A 116 -1.18 13.16 -18.93
N GLU A 117 -0.77 12.36 -17.94
CA GLU A 117 -1.54 12.13 -16.72
C GLU A 117 -1.82 13.43 -15.95
N GLU A 118 -0.81 14.31 -15.82
CA GLU A 118 -0.99 15.61 -15.18
C GLU A 118 -1.96 16.49 -15.96
N ALA A 119 -1.89 16.48 -17.30
CA ALA A 119 -2.82 17.20 -18.17
C ALA A 119 -4.27 16.66 -18.05
N PHE A 120 -4.46 15.34 -18.01
CA PHE A 120 -5.78 14.73 -17.82
C PHE A 120 -6.37 15.08 -16.44
N ILE A 121 -5.55 15.10 -15.39
CA ILE A 121 -5.99 15.49 -14.04
C ILE A 121 -6.40 16.98 -14.02
N ALA A 122 -5.65 17.85 -14.68
CA ALA A 122 -6.00 19.27 -14.78
C ALA A 122 -7.33 19.48 -15.55
N ALA A 123 -7.53 18.76 -16.64
CA ALA A 123 -8.77 18.79 -17.41
C ALA A 123 -9.98 18.26 -16.60
N TRP A 124 -9.78 17.21 -15.81
CA TRP A 124 -10.79 16.71 -14.88
C TRP A 124 -11.13 17.73 -13.79
N GLN A 125 -10.12 18.37 -13.19
CA GLN A 125 -10.31 19.42 -12.19
C GLN A 125 -11.11 20.60 -12.73
N ALA A 126 -10.78 21.09 -13.92
CA ALA A 126 -11.54 22.15 -14.58
C ALA A 126 -13.00 21.71 -14.80
N SER A 127 -13.21 20.50 -15.33
CA SER A 127 -14.55 19.97 -15.60
C SER A 127 -15.41 19.79 -14.35
N ASN A 128 -14.82 19.46 -13.21
CA ASN A 128 -15.50 19.35 -11.92
C ASN A 128 -15.85 20.73 -11.32
N ASN A 129 -15.05 21.76 -11.58
CA ASN A 129 -15.35 23.13 -11.15
C ASN A 129 -16.48 23.76 -11.96
N ASP A 130 -16.74 23.27 -13.17
CA ASP A 130 -17.88 23.68 -13.99
C ASP A 130 -19.22 23.02 -13.54
N LEU A 131 -19.19 22.10 -12.58
CA LEU A 131 -20.40 21.46 -12.07
C LEU A 131 -21.14 22.37 -11.07
N PRO A 132 -22.48 22.29 -10.99
CA PRO A 132 -23.24 22.93 -9.93
C PRO A 132 -22.71 22.52 -8.55
N ALA A 133 -22.73 23.43 -7.57
CA ALA A 133 -22.12 23.21 -6.26
C ALA A 133 -22.56 21.93 -5.53
N ALA A 134 -23.78 21.45 -5.78
CA ALA A 134 -24.30 20.20 -5.23
C ALA A 134 -23.70 18.92 -5.86
N ALA A 135 -23.10 19.02 -7.04
CA ALA A 135 -22.46 17.93 -7.78
C ALA A 135 -20.92 18.04 -7.81
N CYS A 136 -20.37 19.18 -7.37
CA CYS A 136 -18.92 19.38 -7.31
C CYS A 136 -18.31 18.53 -6.19
N VAL A 137 -17.38 17.63 -6.54
CA VAL A 137 -16.69 16.80 -5.55
C VAL A 137 -15.42 17.52 -5.12
N LYS A 138 -15.12 17.52 -3.81
CA LYS A 138 -13.84 18.03 -3.31
C LYS A 138 -12.69 17.18 -3.86
N ILE A 139 -11.99 17.69 -4.87
CA ILE A 139 -10.84 17.02 -5.45
C ILE A 139 -9.69 17.07 -4.46
N LEU A 140 -9.22 15.89 -4.08
CA LEU A 140 -8.10 15.75 -3.16
C LEU A 140 -6.81 15.63 -3.98
N ARG A 141 -5.76 16.34 -3.56
CA ARG A 141 -4.44 16.28 -4.20
C ARG A 141 -3.99 14.82 -4.35
N LEU A 142 -3.51 14.48 -5.56
CA LEU A 142 -2.98 13.16 -5.86
C LEU A 142 -1.86 12.82 -4.87
N ILE A 143 -2.01 11.71 -4.15
CA ILE A 143 -0.93 11.14 -3.37
C ILE A 143 -0.23 10.18 -4.31
N LYS A 144 0.92 10.60 -4.86
CA LYS A 144 1.76 9.69 -5.67
C LYS A 144 2.04 8.45 -4.84
N LEU A 145 1.73 7.30 -5.42
CA LEU A 145 1.92 6.01 -4.77
C LEU A 145 3.41 5.83 -4.51
N VAL A 146 3.77 5.79 -3.24
CA VAL A 146 5.15 5.46 -2.85
C VAL A 146 5.17 3.95 -2.67
N VAL A 147 5.88 3.25 -3.55
CA VAL A 147 6.00 1.77 -3.57
C VAL A 147 6.42 1.22 -2.19
N THR A 148 7.18 2.01 -1.42
CA THR A 148 7.66 1.66 -0.08
C THR A 148 6.79 2.15 1.09
N ARG A 149 5.74 2.95 0.84
CA ARG A 149 4.89 3.55 1.89
C ARG A 149 3.43 3.14 1.73
N TRP A 150 3.10 2.01 2.36
CA TRP A 150 1.87 1.23 2.18
C TRP A 150 0.54 1.96 2.44
N ASN A 151 0.55 3.05 3.22
CA ASN A 151 -0.65 3.86 3.47
C ASN A 151 -1.14 4.65 2.24
N SER A 152 -0.29 4.83 1.22
CA SER A 152 -0.64 5.55 0.00
C SER A 152 -1.76 4.85 -0.79
N TYR A 153 -1.77 3.52 -0.85
CA TYR A 153 -2.79 2.73 -1.56
C TYR A 153 -4.12 2.64 -0.83
N TYR A 154 -4.10 2.54 0.51
CA TYR A 154 -5.34 2.61 1.29
C TYR A 154 -6.01 3.96 1.07
N SER A 155 -5.21 5.02 1.16
CA SER A 155 -5.67 6.37 0.86
C SER A 155 -6.15 6.48 -0.59
N ALA A 156 -5.48 5.85 -1.56
CA ALA A 156 -5.89 5.90 -2.97
C ALA A 156 -7.25 5.24 -3.21
N LEU A 157 -7.51 4.06 -2.63
CA LEU A 157 -8.79 3.37 -2.78
C LEU A 157 -9.94 4.01 -2.00
N GLU A 158 -9.68 4.47 -0.77
CA GLU A 158 -10.64 5.26 0.00
C GLU A 158 -10.99 6.57 -0.73
N ARG A 159 -10.04 7.15 -1.45
CA ARG A 159 -10.28 8.31 -2.30
C ARG A 159 -11.04 7.94 -3.56
N ALA A 160 -10.74 6.82 -4.20
CA ALA A 160 -11.47 6.36 -5.38
C ALA A 160 -12.96 6.14 -5.07
N THR A 161 -13.28 5.57 -3.89
CA THR A 161 -14.68 5.41 -3.47
C THR A 161 -15.35 6.76 -3.16
N TYR A 162 -14.61 7.70 -2.55
CA TYR A 162 -15.10 9.07 -2.30
C TYR A 162 -15.31 9.89 -3.59
N LEU A 163 -14.43 9.72 -4.58
CA LEU A 163 -14.41 10.48 -5.82
C LEU A 163 -15.26 9.85 -6.94
N LYS A 164 -15.80 8.64 -6.73
CA LYS A 164 -16.56 7.87 -7.73
C LYS A 164 -17.62 8.70 -8.44
N GLY A 165 -18.44 9.46 -7.70
CA GLY A 165 -19.52 10.27 -8.29
C GLY A 165 -19.01 11.37 -9.23
N GLY A 166 -17.91 12.05 -8.87
CA GLY A 166 -17.30 13.08 -9.72
C GLY A 166 -16.55 12.51 -10.92
N PHE A 167 -16.01 11.31 -10.78
CA PHE A 167 -15.38 10.58 -11.88
C PHE A 167 -16.42 10.07 -12.89
N ASP A 168 -17.50 9.45 -12.41
CA ASP A 168 -18.61 8.98 -13.26
C ASP A 168 -19.23 10.14 -14.07
N LEU A 169 -19.48 11.29 -13.43
CA LEU A 169 -19.98 12.50 -14.11
C LEU A 169 -19.00 13.05 -15.15
N TYR A 170 -17.69 13.03 -14.85
CA TYR A 170 -16.69 13.44 -15.83
C TYR A 170 -16.67 12.51 -17.04
N ILE A 171 -16.67 11.20 -16.82
CA ILE A 171 -16.73 10.20 -17.91
C ILE A 171 -17.99 10.43 -18.73
N GLU A 172 -19.15 10.59 -18.10
CA GLU A 172 -20.41 10.87 -18.79
C GLU A 172 -20.34 12.16 -19.62
N LYS A 173 -19.74 13.25 -19.10
CA LYS A 173 -19.64 14.54 -19.80
C LYS A 173 -18.57 14.53 -20.91
N HIS A 174 -17.38 13.98 -20.66
CA HIS A 174 -16.27 14.00 -21.61
C HIS A 174 -16.34 12.86 -22.63
N VAL A 175 -16.63 11.63 -22.22
CA VAL A 175 -16.71 10.49 -23.15
C VAL A 175 -17.96 10.60 -24.02
N SER A 176 -19.09 11.06 -23.48
CA SER A 176 -20.29 11.27 -24.31
C SER A 176 -20.15 12.48 -25.25
N ARG A 177 -19.45 13.55 -24.85
CA ARG A 177 -19.19 14.70 -25.73
C ARG A 177 -18.25 14.33 -26.87
N VAL A 178 -17.15 13.64 -26.58
CA VAL A 178 -16.21 13.12 -27.60
C VAL A 178 -16.95 12.15 -28.54
N ALA A 179 -17.72 11.21 -28.01
CA ALA A 179 -18.51 10.29 -28.82
C ALA A 179 -19.62 10.97 -29.64
N TYR A 180 -20.15 12.12 -29.18
CA TYR A 180 -21.15 12.92 -29.91
C TYR A 180 -20.50 13.75 -31.03
N GLU A 181 -19.33 14.33 -30.79
CA GLU A 181 -18.55 15.08 -31.77
C GLU A 181 -17.99 14.15 -32.87
N GLU A 182 -17.55 12.94 -32.50
CA GLU A 182 -17.10 11.91 -33.45
C GLU A 182 -18.23 11.36 -34.34
N ARG A 183 -19.48 11.29 -33.87
CA ARG A 183 -20.64 10.90 -34.70
C ARG A 183 -20.99 11.93 -35.78
N ARG A 184 -20.54 13.19 -35.63
CA ARG A 184 -20.65 14.22 -36.68
C ARG A 184 -19.50 14.15 -37.68
N GLY A 185 -18.37 13.56 -37.30
CA GLY A 185 -17.33 13.13 -38.23
C GLY A 185 -17.76 11.82 -38.90
N THR A 186 -17.50 11.67 -40.19
CA THR A 186 -17.82 10.46 -40.94
C THR A 186 -17.31 9.19 -40.28
N GLN A 187 -18.20 8.20 -40.17
CA GLN A 187 -18.00 6.87 -39.60
C GLN A 187 -16.73 6.19 -40.14
N GLY A 188 -15.84 5.79 -39.23
CA GLY A 188 -14.72 4.91 -39.53
C GLY A 188 -13.57 5.06 -38.54
N ASP A 189 -13.52 4.15 -37.57
CA ASP A 189 -12.44 3.87 -36.60
C ASP A 189 -12.61 4.41 -35.17
N ALA A 190 -12.16 3.59 -34.20
CA ALA A 190 -12.15 3.90 -32.78
C ALA A 190 -11.32 5.17 -32.46
N PRO A 191 -11.61 5.92 -31.39
CA PRO A 191 -10.82 7.08 -30.98
C PRO A 191 -9.33 6.73 -30.83
N ALA A 192 -8.41 7.62 -31.22
CA ALA A 192 -6.96 7.35 -31.19
C ALA A 192 -6.45 6.91 -29.80
N TRP A 193 -7.00 7.47 -28.72
CA TRP A 193 -6.67 7.11 -27.34
C TRP A 193 -7.19 5.72 -26.90
N MET A 194 -8.12 5.13 -27.66
CA MET A 194 -8.59 3.74 -27.47
C MET A 194 -7.84 2.74 -28.37
N ARG A 195 -7.04 3.20 -29.34
CA ARG A 195 -6.26 2.31 -30.22
C ARG A 195 -4.95 1.94 -29.53
N SER A 196 -4.57 0.68 -29.60
CA SER A 196 -3.37 0.12 -28.95
C SER A 196 -2.01 0.66 -29.44
N GLY A 197 -2.01 1.63 -30.36
CA GLY A 197 -0.81 2.29 -30.89
C GLY A 197 -0.90 3.81 -30.88
N GLY A 198 -1.77 4.37 -30.02
CA GLY A 198 -1.93 5.82 -29.80
C GLY A 198 -1.10 6.34 -28.61
N LEU A 199 0.08 5.76 -28.40
CA LEU A 199 1.18 6.27 -27.59
C LEU A 199 2.45 6.13 -28.42
#